data_AF-A0A928TJU3-F1
#
_entry.id   AF-A0A928TJU3-F1
#
_cell.length_a   1.000
_cell.length_b   1.000
_cell.length_c   1.000
_cell.angle_alpha   90.00
_cell.angle_beta   90.00
_cell.angle_gamma   90.00
#
_symmetry.space_group_name_H-M   'P 1'
#
loop_
_entity.id
_entity.type
_entity.pdbx_description
1 polymer ?
#
loop_
_entity_poly.entity_id
_entity_poly.type
_entity_poly.pdbx_seq_one_letter_code
_entity_poly.pdbx_strand_id
1 'polypeptide(L)'
;MIEVAKFVVPDRRAVREMTIEQLLQHVELSNAKNDWKAFSTGVTTEAALKEDPRLRVTVHYDERGVHQDNFQEPWANKFPDPKAVSYWVELTYDRALIDRRVLVSVDGGRAMLPMPATRVDLHVSKIHYRIAEILDGRSTLPEYFARAELRVDA
;
A
#
# COMPACT_ATOMS: atom_id res chain seq x y z
N MET A 1 27.37 5.84 36.86
CA MET A 1 27.67 5.68 35.43
C MET A 1 26.70 4.63 34.90
N ILE A 2 25.65 5.04 34.19
CA ILE A 2 24.66 4.11 33.62
C ILE A 2 25.15 3.72 32.23
N GLU A 3 25.41 2.43 32.05
CA GLU A 3 25.81 1.84 30.78
C GLU A 3 24.57 1.76 29.87
N VAL A 4 24.60 2.51 28.77
CA VAL A 4 23.54 2.48 27.76
C VAL A 4 23.78 1.24 26.90
N ALA A 5 22.96 0.21 27.11
CA ALA A 5 22.96 -0.97 26.26
C ALA A 5 22.71 -0.56 24.81
N LYS A 6 23.73 -0.74 23.96
CA LYS A 6 23.57 -0.67 22.51
C LYS A 6 22.68 -1.85 22.12
N PHE A 7 21.45 -1.57 21.73
CA PHE A 7 20.63 -2.55 21.02
C PHE A 7 21.42 -2.95 19.77
N VAL A 8 21.99 -4.15 19.79
CA VAL A 8 22.50 -4.81 18.58
C VAL A 8 21.25 -5.08 17.76
N VAL A 9 20.94 -4.19 16.83
CA VAL A 9 19.96 -4.48 15.78
C VAL A 9 20.54 -5.70 15.06
N PRO A 10 19.84 -6.84 15.01
CA PRO A 10 20.35 -8.02 14.32
C PRO A 10 20.71 -7.59 12.90
N ASP A 11 21.85 -8.09 12.40
CA ASP A 11 22.44 -7.78 11.10
C ASP A 11 21.38 -7.78 9.99
N ARG A 12 20.77 -6.61 9.77
CA ARG A 12 19.69 -6.45 8.82
C ARG A 12 20.38 -6.24 7.49
N ARG A 13 20.25 -7.21 6.59
CA ARG A 13 20.76 -7.09 5.21
C ARG A 13 20.32 -5.75 4.63
N ALA A 14 21.22 -5.08 3.94
CA ALA A 14 20.86 -3.89 3.19
C ALA A 14 19.77 -4.24 2.18
N VAL A 15 18.83 -3.31 1.91
CA VAL A 15 17.73 -3.53 0.95
C VAL A 15 18.23 -4.07 -0.39
N ARG A 16 19.39 -3.58 -0.85
CA ARG A 16 20.04 -4.00 -2.10
C ARG A 16 20.52 -5.46 -2.16
N GLU A 17 20.58 -6.13 -1.02
CA GLU A 17 21.03 -7.51 -0.87
C GLU A 17 19.87 -8.44 -0.52
N MET A 18 18.64 -7.92 -0.51
CA MET A 18 17.42 -8.69 -0.24
C MET A 18 16.94 -9.39 -1.52
N THR A 19 16.44 -10.61 -1.35
CA THR A 19 15.60 -11.31 -2.33
C THR A 19 14.24 -10.61 -2.48
N ILE A 20 13.46 -10.98 -3.50
CA ILE A 20 12.09 -10.48 -3.69
C ILE A 20 11.24 -10.74 -2.45
N GLU A 21 11.29 -11.96 -1.89
CA GLU A 21 10.52 -12.33 -0.71
C GLU A 21 10.92 -11.50 0.52
N GLN A 22 12.22 -11.24 0.69
CA GLN A 22 12.72 -10.38 1.76
C GLN A 22 12.32 -8.92 1.57
N LEU A 23 12.27 -8.41 0.32
CA LEU A 23 11.75 -7.08 0.03
C LEU A 23 10.26 -6.97 0.37
N LEU A 24 9.46 -7.96 0.01
CA LEU A 24 8.03 -8.00 0.35
C LEU A 24 7.81 -8.01 1.86
N GLN A 25 8.54 -8.87 2.57
CA GLN A 25 8.51 -8.91 4.04
C GLN A 25 8.99 -7.59 4.65
N HIS A 26 10.02 -6.97 4.07
CA HIS A 26 10.53 -5.69 4.54
C HIS A 26 9.47 -4.58 4.37
N VAL A 27 8.78 -4.53 3.23
CA VAL A 27 7.66 -3.60 3.01
C VAL A 27 6.60 -3.81 4.07
N GLU A 28 6.10 -5.04 4.25
CA GLU A 28 5.06 -5.39 5.21
C GLU A 28 5.35 -4.87 6.63
N LEU A 29 6.59 -5.05 7.09
CA LEU A 29 7.05 -4.67 8.43
C LEU A 29 7.45 -3.20 8.58
N SER A 30 7.61 -2.46 7.48
CA SER A 30 8.00 -1.06 7.51
C SER A 30 6.92 -0.16 8.13
N ASN A 31 7.30 0.98 8.67
CA ASN A 31 6.36 2.01 9.08
C ASN A 31 5.98 2.89 7.88
N ALA A 32 4.72 2.85 7.47
CA ALA A 32 4.23 3.55 6.27
C ALA A 32 4.50 5.07 6.28
N LYS A 33 4.43 5.73 7.45
CA LYS A 33 4.58 7.19 7.55
C LYS A 33 6.04 7.61 7.77
N ASN A 34 6.80 6.81 8.52
CA ASN A 34 8.14 7.17 8.95
C ASN A 34 9.22 6.66 8.00
N ASP A 35 9.03 5.51 7.35
CA ASP A 35 10.06 4.89 6.52
C ASP A 35 9.95 5.29 5.06
N TRP A 36 8.80 5.83 4.65
CA TRP A 36 8.51 6.17 3.26
C TRP A 36 8.37 7.69 3.06
N LYS A 37 8.74 8.15 1.86
CA LYS A 37 8.49 9.50 1.41
C LYS A 37 7.59 9.43 0.18
N ALA A 38 6.34 9.81 0.35
CA ALA A 38 5.38 9.95 -0.74
C ALA A 38 5.48 11.34 -1.40
N PHE A 39 5.25 11.35 -2.70
CA PHE A 39 5.04 12.54 -3.51
C PHE A 39 3.92 12.26 -4.52
N SER A 40 3.03 13.24 -4.67
CA SER A 40 1.88 13.13 -5.56
C SER A 40 1.93 14.24 -6.59
N THR A 41 1.68 13.87 -7.84
CA THR A 41 1.33 14.77 -8.93
C THR A 41 -0.19 14.66 -9.16
N GLY A 42 -0.72 15.41 -10.13
CA GLY A 42 -2.15 15.29 -10.50
C GLY A 42 -2.52 13.92 -11.09
N VAL A 43 -1.55 13.11 -11.53
CA VAL A 43 -1.79 11.85 -12.27
C VAL A 43 -1.10 10.63 -11.66
N THR A 44 -0.20 10.82 -10.69
CA THR A 44 0.59 9.74 -10.10
C THR A 44 0.86 10.03 -8.64
N THR A 45 0.78 9.00 -7.80
CA THR A 45 1.41 9.02 -6.47
C THR A 45 2.51 7.99 -6.46
N GLU A 46 3.67 8.40 -5.95
CA GLU A 46 4.80 7.51 -5.75
C GLU A 46 5.35 7.69 -4.34
N ALA A 47 5.69 6.57 -3.70
CA ALA A 47 6.34 6.54 -2.40
C ALA A 47 7.66 5.79 -2.53
N ALA A 48 8.75 6.43 -2.12
CA ALA A 48 10.08 5.82 -2.08
C ALA A 48 10.47 5.49 -0.63
N LEU A 49 11.08 4.33 -0.42
CA LEU A 49 11.66 3.99 0.87
C LEU A 49 12.84 4.92 1.15
N LYS A 50 12.88 5.53 2.35
CA LYS A 50 13.94 6.49 2.72
C LYS A 50 15.32 5.85 2.82
N GLU A 51 15.38 4.58 3.26
CA GLU A 51 16.63 3.82 3.40
C GLU A 51 17.27 3.49 2.04
N ASP A 52 16.46 3.08 1.06
CA ASP A 52 16.89 2.84 -0.31
C ASP A 52 15.79 3.28 -1.29
N PRO A 53 15.88 4.47 -1.91
CA PRO A 53 14.83 5.04 -2.74
C PRO A 53 14.66 4.33 -4.08
N ARG A 54 15.45 3.27 -4.35
CA ARG A 54 15.21 2.37 -5.48
C ARG A 54 13.99 1.48 -5.25
N LEU A 55 13.62 1.20 -4.00
CA LEU A 55 12.36 0.53 -3.66
C LEU A 55 11.22 1.56 -3.64
N ARG A 56 10.24 1.37 -4.52
CA ARG A 56 9.16 2.34 -4.76
C ARG A 56 7.80 1.66 -4.87
N VAL A 57 6.78 2.30 -4.32
CA VAL A 57 5.37 1.99 -4.55
C VAL A 57 4.77 3.09 -5.41
N THR A 58 4.21 2.74 -6.57
CA THR A 58 3.68 3.72 -7.52
C THR A 58 2.25 3.37 -7.94
N VAL A 59 1.40 4.39 -8.04
CA VAL A 59 0.04 4.29 -8.60
C VAL A 59 -0.17 5.41 -9.62
N HIS A 60 -0.73 5.05 -10.77
CA HIS A 60 -1.14 6.00 -11.82
C HIS A 60 -2.66 6.14 -11.78
N TYR A 61 -3.17 7.37 -11.79
CA TYR A 61 -4.61 7.66 -11.79
C TYR A 61 -5.16 7.99 -13.19
N ASP A 62 -4.30 8.02 -14.20
CA ASP A 62 -4.70 8.13 -15.59
C ASP A 62 -5.06 6.75 -16.18
N GLU A 63 -5.44 6.73 -17.46
CA GLU A 63 -5.83 5.53 -18.20
C GLU A 63 -4.81 4.38 -18.13
N ARG A 64 -3.53 4.67 -17.85
CA ARG A 64 -2.47 3.65 -17.78
C ARG A 64 -2.53 2.85 -16.49
N GLY A 65 -3.04 3.45 -15.41
CA GLY A 65 -3.14 2.80 -14.11
C GLY A 65 -4.52 2.23 -13.80
N VAL A 66 -5.56 2.65 -14.53
CA VAL A 66 -6.92 2.11 -14.34
C VAL A 66 -6.92 0.61 -14.60
N HIS A 67 -7.31 -0.16 -13.58
CA HIS A 67 -7.60 -1.58 -13.68
C HIS A 67 -9.06 -1.80 -14.11
N GLN A 68 -9.98 -1.07 -13.48
CA GLN A 68 -11.41 -1.09 -13.80
C GLN A 68 -12.07 0.24 -13.42
N ASP A 69 -12.61 0.96 -14.41
CA ASP A 69 -13.21 2.29 -14.25
C ASP A 69 -14.54 2.27 -13.47
N ASN A 70 -15.36 1.23 -13.68
CA ASN A 70 -16.62 1.05 -12.95
C ASN A 70 -16.54 -0.20 -12.07
N PHE A 71 -15.82 -0.10 -10.96
CA PHE A 71 -15.65 -1.20 -10.01
C PHE A 71 -16.93 -1.39 -9.17
N GLN A 72 -17.43 -2.63 -9.10
CA GLN A 72 -18.73 -2.96 -8.53
C GLN A 72 -18.63 -4.14 -7.55
N GLU A 73 -18.55 -3.82 -6.27
CA GLU A 73 -18.57 -4.73 -5.13
C GLU A 73 -19.32 -4.12 -3.93
N PRO A 74 -20.13 -4.89 -3.18
CA PRO A 74 -20.89 -4.36 -2.04
C PRO A 74 -20.05 -3.60 -1.01
N TRP A 75 -18.83 -4.05 -0.72
CA TRP A 75 -17.94 -3.40 0.24
C TRP A 75 -17.41 -2.05 -0.27
N ALA A 76 -17.27 -1.88 -1.59
CA ALA A 76 -16.66 -0.71 -2.23
C ALA A 76 -17.68 0.38 -2.59
N ASN A 77 -18.94 0.00 -2.86
CA ASN A 77 -19.98 0.92 -3.36
C ASN A 77 -21.01 1.34 -2.30
N LYS A 78 -20.86 0.92 -1.03
CA LYS A 78 -21.80 1.23 0.06
C LYS A 78 -21.58 2.60 0.73
N PHE A 79 -20.68 3.42 0.20
CA PHE A 79 -20.38 4.76 0.71
C PHE A 79 -21.37 5.81 0.15
N PRO A 80 -21.42 7.03 0.73
CA PRO A 80 -22.30 8.09 0.23
C PRO A 80 -22.16 8.39 -1.25
N ASP A 81 -20.92 8.45 -1.77
CA ASP A 81 -20.69 8.33 -3.21
C ASP A 81 -20.43 6.86 -3.55
N PRO A 82 -21.34 6.20 -4.29
CA PRO A 82 -21.20 4.79 -4.62
C PRO A 82 -20.21 4.53 -5.75
N LYS A 83 -19.61 5.54 -6.38
CA LYS A 83 -18.63 5.33 -7.44
C LYS A 83 -17.34 4.76 -6.89
N ALA A 84 -16.83 3.71 -7.55
CA ALA A 84 -15.54 3.12 -7.24
C ALA A 84 -14.75 2.86 -8.54
N VAL A 85 -13.45 3.16 -8.49
CA VAL A 85 -12.49 2.93 -9.58
C VAL A 85 -11.33 2.15 -8.99
N SER A 86 -10.89 1.09 -9.67
CA SER A 86 -9.72 0.33 -9.22
C SER A 86 -8.49 0.65 -10.06
N TYR A 87 -7.34 0.69 -9.41
CA TYR A 87 -6.05 1.03 -9.99
C TYR A 87 -5.01 -0.04 -9.69
N TRP A 88 -4.12 -0.27 -10.65
CA TRP A 88 -2.90 -1.01 -10.43
C TRP A 88 -1.93 -0.21 -9.57
N VAL A 89 -1.33 -0.88 -8.60
CA VAL A 89 -0.28 -0.36 -7.74
C VAL A 89 0.93 -1.25 -7.88
N GLU A 90 2.07 -0.65 -8.21
CA GLU A 90 3.29 -1.34 -8.56
C GLU A 90 4.33 -1.13 -7.47
N LEU A 91 4.84 -2.23 -6.92
CA LEU A 91 6.02 -2.24 -6.08
C LEU A 91 7.22 -2.60 -6.96
N THR A 92 8.18 -1.69 -7.06
CA THR A 92 9.36 -1.84 -7.92
C THR A 92 10.64 -1.67 -7.11
N TYR A 93 11.70 -2.36 -7.55
CA TYR A 93 13.06 -2.11 -7.09
C TYR A 93 13.96 -1.86 -8.29
N ASP A 94 14.63 -0.71 -8.31
CA ASP A 94 15.48 -0.28 -9.43
C ASP A 94 14.75 -0.39 -10.80
N ARG A 95 13.46 -0.04 -10.79
CA ARG A 95 12.50 -0.12 -11.91
C ARG A 95 12.09 -1.53 -12.34
N ALA A 96 12.62 -2.59 -11.75
CA ALA A 96 12.09 -3.94 -11.94
C ALA A 96 10.80 -4.11 -11.13
N LEU A 97 9.74 -4.61 -11.75
CA LEU A 97 8.49 -4.95 -11.06
C LEU A 97 8.72 -6.15 -10.15
N ILE A 98 8.44 -5.98 -8.86
CA ILE A 98 8.54 -7.03 -7.84
C ILE A 98 7.16 -7.61 -7.55
N ASP A 99 6.19 -6.73 -7.35
CA ASP A 99 4.82 -7.11 -7.03
C ASP A 99 3.85 -6.07 -7.59
N ARG A 100 2.63 -6.52 -7.87
CA ARG A 100 1.57 -5.69 -8.41
C ARG A 100 0.27 -6.03 -7.71
N ARG A 101 -0.38 -5.00 -7.16
CA ARG A 101 -1.62 -5.12 -6.39
C ARG A 101 -2.68 -4.19 -6.96
N VAL A 102 -3.92 -4.39 -6.53
CA VAL A 102 -5.03 -3.51 -6.87
C VAL A 102 -5.48 -2.76 -5.63
N LEU A 103 -5.60 -1.45 -5.75
CA LEU A 103 -6.31 -0.62 -4.77
C LEU A 103 -7.56 -0.03 -5.42
N VAL A 104 -8.61 0.15 -4.64
CA VAL A 104 -9.91 0.66 -5.08
C VAL A 104 -10.13 2.02 -4.46
N SER A 105 -10.22 3.03 -5.32
CA SER A 105 -10.66 4.37 -4.96
C SER A 105 -12.16 4.35 -4.70
N VAL A 106 -12.56 4.81 -3.52
CA VAL A 106 -13.96 4.78 -3.06
C VAL A 106 -14.42 6.16 -2.59
N ASP A 107 -15.74 6.33 -2.49
CA ASP A 107 -16.41 7.50 -1.93
C ASP A 107 -15.94 8.82 -2.58
N GLY A 108 -15.89 8.85 -3.91
CA GLY A 108 -15.45 10.02 -4.68
C GLY A 108 -13.95 10.32 -4.56
N GLY A 109 -13.12 9.31 -4.30
CA GLY A 109 -11.66 9.45 -4.19
C GLY A 109 -11.16 9.88 -2.81
N ARG A 110 -11.97 9.68 -1.77
CA ARG A 110 -11.62 10.01 -0.37
C ARG A 110 -10.68 8.98 0.26
N ALA A 111 -10.74 7.72 -0.18
CA ALA A 111 -9.88 6.66 0.30
C ALA A 111 -9.50 5.69 -0.83
N MET A 112 -8.37 5.02 -0.66
CA MET A 112 -7.89 3.92 -1.50
C MET A 112 -7.86 2.66 -0.63
N LEU A 113 -8.70 1.67 -0.94
CA LEU A 113 -8.83 0.45 -0.16
C LEU A 113 -8.18 -0.74 -0.89
N PRO A 114 -7.45 -1.61 -0.18
CA PRO A 114 -6.89 -2.82 -0.79
C PRO A 114 -7.99 -3.83 -1.14
N MET A 115 -7.78 -4.53 -2.26
CA MET A 115 -8.67 -5.62 -2.67
C MET A 115 -8.60 -6.77 -1.64
N PRO A 116 -9.74 -7.30 -1.15
CA PRO A 116 -9.75 -8.50 -0.34
C PRO A 116 -9.39 -9.76 -1.14
N ALA A 117 -9.11 -10.86 -0.44
CA ALA A 117 -8.74 -12.14 -1.02
C ALA A 117 -9.78 -12.64 -2.03
N THR A 118 -11.07 -12.50 -1.72
CA THR A 118 -12.17 -12.79 -2.65
C THR A 118 -13.36 -11.85 -2.44
N ARG A 119 -14.42 -12.02 -3.24
CA ARG A 119 -15.70 -11.28 -3.07
C ARG A 119 -16.43 -11.61 -1.77
N VAL A 120 -16.17 -12.79 -1.20
CA VAL A 120 -16.85 -13.30 0.01
C VAL A 120 -15.93 -13.22 1.22
N ASP A 121 -14.65 -13.53 1.01
CA ASP A 121 -13.61 -13.44 2.02
C ASP A 121 -12.99 -12.03 2.00
N LEU A 122 -13.46 -11.18 2.91
CA LEU A 122 -13.05 -9.79 3.06
C LEU A 122 -11.72 -9.59 3.82
N HIS A 123 -10.91 -10.65 3.94
CA HIS A 123 -9.57 -10.54 4.49
C HIS A 123 -8.55 -10.01 3.47
N VAL A 124 -7.59 -9.25 3.95
CA VAL A 124 -6.55 -8.57 3.17
C VAL A 124 -5.20 -8.92 3.80
N SER A 125 -4.25 -9.36 2.98
CA SER A 125 -2.90 -9.63 3.45
C SER A 125 -2.22 -8.39 4.06
N LYS A 126 -1.38 -8.59 5.07
CA LYS A 126 -0.67 -7.52 5.78
C LYS A 126 0.13 -6.62 4.83
N ILE A 127 0.87 -7.20 3.88
CA ILE A 127 1.59 -6.42 2.87
C ILE A 127 0.68 -5.55 2.00
N HIS A 128 -0.50 -6.03 1.62
CA HIS A 128 -1.41 -5.28 0.76
C HIS A 128 -2.06 -4.11 1.53
N TYR A 129 -2.43 -4.34 2.79
CA TYR A 129 -2.83 -3.25 3.68
C TYR A 129 -1.71 -2.23 3.86
N ARG A 130 -0.47 -2.69 4.06
CA ARG A 130 0.70 -1.82 4.21
C ARG A 130 0.97 -0.98 2.95
N ILE A 131 0.84 -1.55 1.76
CA ILE A 131 0.95 -0.81 0.49
C ILE A 131 -0.12 0.28 0.40
N ALA A 132 -1.37 -0.01 0.78
CA ALA A 132 -2.42 1.00 0.82
C ALA A 132 -2.07 2.11 1.83
N GLU A 133 -1.55 1.75 3.00
CA GLU A 133 -1.19 2.70 4.05
C GLU A 133 -0.01 3.61 3.65
N ILE A 134 0.98 3.08 2.91
CA ILE A 134 2.10 3.85 2.36
C ILE A 134 1.61 4.96 1.43
N LEU A 135 0.54 4.72 0.68
CA LEU A 135 -0.05 5.68 -0.26
C LEU A 135 -1.11 6.58 0.39
N ASP A 136 -1.54 6.29 1.62
CA ASP A 136 -2.60 7.01 2.33
C ASP A 136 -2.10 8.32 2.96
N GLY A 137 -1.83 9.31 2.11
CA GLY A 137 -1.40 10.64 2.55
C GLY A 137 -2.42 11.41 3.40
N ARG A 138 -3.70 11.00 3.40
CA ARG A 138 -4.77 11.66 4.16
C ARG A 138 -5.10 10.95 5.47
N SER A 139 -4.49 9.80 5.74
CA SER A 139 -4.76 8.97 6.93
C SER A 139 -6.24 8.55 7.03
N THR A 140 -6.91 8.31 5.89
CA THR A 140 -8.32 7.88 5.83
C THR A 140 -8.48 6.36 5.74
N LEU A 141 -7.43 5.61 5.39
CA LEU A 141 -7.49 4.17 5.18
C LEU A 141 -8.11 3.43 6.38
N PRO A 142 -7.68 3.61 7.66
CA PRO A 142 -8.21 2.82 8.76
C PRO A 142 -9.74 2.95 8.93
N GLU A 143 -10.26 4.18 8.79
CA GLU A 143 -11.70 4.46 8.91
C GLU A 143 -12.48 3.78 7.79
N TYR A 144 -12.05 3.98 6.53
CA TYR A 144 -12.77 3.42 5.37
C TYR A 144 -12.62 1.90 5.29
N PHE A 145 -11.49 1.34 5.72
CA PHE A 145 -11.26 -0.09 5.80
C PHE A 145 -12.24 -0.74 6.80
N ALA A 146 -12.42 -0.14 7.98
CA ALA A 146 -13.40 -0.58 8.96
C ALA A 146 -14.84 -0.43 8.44
N ARG A 147 -15.17 0.72 7.84
CA ARG A 147 -16.50 0.94 7.23
C ARG A 147 -16.78 -0.04 6.10
N ALA A 148 -15.77 -0.44 5.33
CA ALA A 148 -15.85 -1.47 4.28
C ALA A 148 -16.01 -2.90 4.83
N GLU A 149 -15.85 -3.09 6.14
CA GLU A 149 -15.84 -4.41 6.81
C GLU A 149 -14.69 -5.31 6.37
N LEU A 150 -13.61 -4.71 5.85
CA LEU A 150 -12.38 -5.41 5.51
C LEU A 150 -11.61 -5.77 6.80
N ARG A 151 -10.84 -6.85 6.74
CA ARG A 151 -10.01 -7.33 7.86
C ARG A 151 -8.61 -7.61 7.37
N VAL A 152 -7.61 -7.37 8.22
CA VAL A 152 -6.24 -7.79 7.90
C VAL A 152 -6.07 -9.24 8.38
N ASP A 153 -5.35 -10.06 7.62
CA ASP A 153 -4.97 -11.42 8.04
C ASP A 153 -4.31 -11.39 9.42
N ALA A 154 -4.58 -12.43 10.23
CA ALA A 154 -4.04 -12.58 11.58
C ALA A 154 -2.50 -12.70 11.58
#